data_AF-A0A2S6B9P8-F1
#
_entry.id   AF-A0A2S6B9P8-F1
#
_cell.length_a   1.000
_cell.length_b   1.000
_cell.length_c   1.000
_cell.angle_alpha   90.00
_cell.angle_beta   90.00
_cell.angle_gamma   90.00
#
_symmetry.space_group_name_H-M   'P 1'
#
loop_
_entity.id
_entity.type
_entity.pdbx_description
1 polymer ?
#
loop_
_entity_poly.entity_id
_entity_poly.type
_entity_poly.pdbx_seq_one_letter_code
_entity_poly.pdbx_strand_id
1 'polypeptide(L)'
;MALRPAPVLSPLRRGFEESVDLFAYSRELTMWASAGDADAMWLLSLVQDYCAGFAADPTGYAQDTRVIAKLGLSGGAAMLSARQRVQQRCARFVPQDGFSLPVIVNQRMQAARAGSLAAEAALLAMDRPLDAGDDYRRELVQRVLDSGDPFAFVAIAPAMGSVGSGRTETLGEVSGSDLSEIAWRIASCRLGMDCSPDGSMMTNYCVNGGICSQDETQDFSTFARDAGVPRQGEDNVEEMVGTLLSHTGVEG
;
A
#
# COMPACT_ATOMS: atom_id res chain seq x y z
N MET A 1 17.34 20.25 16.25
CA MET A 1 17.48 19.25 15.17
C MET A 1 16.87 19.88 13.93
N ALA A 2 17.60 19.97 12.81
CA ALA A 2 17.09 20.66 11.61
C ALA A 2 16.06 19.77 10.91
N LEU A 3 14.87 20.32 10.70
CA LEU A 3 13.72 19.65 10.07
C LEU A 3 14.04 19.22 8.64
N ARG A 4 13.60 18.02 8.25
CA ARG A 4 13.75 17.53 6.88
C ARG A 4 12.41 17.61 6.14
N PRO A 5 12.37 18.15 4.91
CA PRO A 5 11.19 18.03 4.07
C PRO A 5 10.96 16.55 3.72
N ALA A 6 9.70 16.18 3.47
CA ALA A 6 9.35 14.84 3.03
C ALA A 6 10.18 14.42 1.81
N PRO A 7 10.58 13.14 1.71
CA PRO A 7 11.40 12.66 0.60
C PRO A 7 10.67 12.83 -0.73
N VAL A 8 11.35 13.42 -1.71
CA VAL A 8 10.79 13.59 -3.06
C VAL A 8 10.81 12.24 -3.76
N LEU A 9 9.62 11.72 -4.10
CA LEU A 9 9.46 10.48 -4.85
C LEU A 9 10.14 10.57 -6.22
N SER A 10 10.79 9.48 -6.61
CA SER A 10 11.35 9.34 -7.96
C SER A 10 10.24 9.37 -9.03
N PRO A 11 10.56 9.73 -10.28
CA PRO A 11 9.59 9.70 -11.37
C PRO A 11 8.91 8.34 -11.55
N LEU A 12 9.66 7.24 -11.38
CA LEU A 12 9.08 5.89 -11.43
C LEU A 12 8.04 5.72 -10.32
N ARG A 13 8.38 6.06 -9.06
CA ARG A 13 7.46 5.89 -7.93
C ARG A 13 6.21 6.74 -8.05
N ARG A 14 6.32 8.01 -8.49
CA ARG A 14 5.14 8.85 -8.80
C ARG A 14 4.31 8.28 -9.95
N GLY A 15 4.99 7.75 -10.96
CA GLY A 15 4.39 7.17 -12.15
C GLY A 15 3.38 6.07 -11.85
N PHE A 16 3.52 5.34 -10.74
CA PHE A 16 2.49 4.38 -10.33
C PHE A 16 1.14 5.07 -10.14
N GLU A 17 1.05 6.13 -9.32
CA GLU A 17 -0.21 6.82 -9.02
C GLU A 17 -0.72 7.66 -10.19
N GLU A 18 0.18 8.34 -10.89
CA GLU A 18 -0.14 9.25 -12.00
C GLU A 18 -0.55 8.51 -13.29
N SER A 19 -0.20 7.23 -13.44
CA SER A 19 -0.50 6.47 -14.65
C SER A 19 -1.97 6.05 -14.76
N VAL A 20 -2.60 6.53 -15.83
CA VAL A 20 -3.94 6.10 -16.26
C VAL A 20 -3.91 4.75 -16.97
N ASP A 21 -2.79 4.33 -17.56
CA ASP A 21 -2.61 3.03 -18.21
C ASP A 21 -1.45 2.27 -17.55
N LEU A 22 -1.77 1.36 -16.62
CA LEU A 22 -0.75 0.59 -15.91
C LEU A 22 -0.09 -0.48 -16.78
N PHE A 23 -0.70 -0.84 -17.92
CA PHE A 23 -0.02 -1.71 -18.88
C PHE A 23 1.14 -0.97 -19.53
N ALA A 24 0.91 0.24 -20.03
CA ALA A 24 1.98 1.06 -20.62
C ALA A 24 3.11 1.32 -19.61
N TYR A 25 2.75 1.72 -18.39
CA TYR A 25 3.69 1.93 -17.29
C TYR A 25 4.48 0.65 -16.94
N SER A 26 3.83 -0.53 -16.88
CA SER A 26 4.53 -1.80 -16.62
C SER A 26 5.58 -2.14 -17.69
N ARG A 27 5.38 -1.71 -18.94
CA ARG A 27 6.35 -1.90 -20.02
C ARG A 27 7.58 -1.03 -19.85
N GLU A 28 7.40 0.20 -19.39
CA GLU A 28 8.51 1.06 -18.99
C GLU A 28 9.30 0.43 -17.83
N LEU A 29 8.60 0.02 -16.77
CA LEU A 29 9.24 -0.60 -15.61
C LEU A 29 10.03 -1.86 -15.97
N THR A 30 9.58 -2.64 -16.97
CA THR A 30 10.29 -3.85 -17.39
C THR A 30 11.68 -3.54 -17.93
N MET A 31 11.85 -2.41 -18.62
CA MET A 31 13.17 -1.99 -19.11
C MET A 31 14.13 -1.74 -17.94
N TRP A 32 13.70 -0.96 -16.95
CA TRP A 32 14.48 -0.67 -15.75
C TRP A 32 14.74 -1.91 -14.88
N ALA A 33 13.72 -2.75 -14.69
CA ALA A 33 13.85 -4.00 -13.94
C ALA A 33 14.86 -4.95 -14.61
N SER A 34 14.85 -5.05 -15.94
CA SER A 34 15.85 -5.84 -16.67
C SER A 34 17.28 -5.30 -16.55
N ALA A 35 17.44 -4.02 -16.24
CA ALA A 35 18.72 -3.39 -15.94
C ALA A 35 19.14 -3.54 -14.46
N GLY A 36 18.34 -4.22 -13.64
CA GLY A 36 18.63 -4.46 -12.22
C GLY A 36 18.04 -3.44 -11.26
N ASP A 37 17.19 -2.52 -11.72
CA ASP A 37 16.58 -1.51 -10.86
C ASP A 37 15.57 -2.15 -9.88
N ALA A 38 15.89 -2.09 -8.58
CA ALA A 38 15.10 -2.74 -7.54
C ALA A 38 13.72 -2.10 -7.34
N ASP A 39 13.61 -0.78 -7.50
CA ASP A 39 12.34 -0.07 -7.38
C ASP A 39 11.42 -0.41 -8.56
N ALA A 40 11.96 -0.52 -9.76
CA ALA A 40 11.18 -0.95 -10.92
C ALA A 40 10.68 -2.39 -10.75
N MET A 41 11.51 -3.29 -10.22
CA MET A 41 11.08 -4.66 -9.89
C MET A 41 9.96 -4.67 -8.86
N TRP A 42 10.04 -3.83 -7.84
CA TRP A 42 9.00 -3.66 -6.81
C TRP A 42 7.70 -3.11 -7.41
N LEU A 43 7.79 -2.02 -8.18
CA LEU A 43 6.65 -1.36 -8.81
C LEU A 43 5.93 -2.29 -9.81
N LEU A 44 6.66 -3.18 -10.50
CA LEU A 44 6.04 -4.24 -11.31
C LEU A 44 5.17 -5.16 -10.46
N SER A 45 5.64 -5.56 -9.27
CA SER A 45 4.84 -6.39 -8.36
C SER A 45 3.60 -5.64 -7.85
N LEU A 46 3.69 -4.31 -7.66
CA LEU A 46 2.55 -3.49 -7.26
C LEU A 46 1.51 -3.37 -8.37
N VAL A 47 1.93 -3.22 -9.64
CA VAL A 47 1.01 -3.25 -10.77
C VAL A 47 0.30 -4.60 -10.87
N GLN A 48 1.05 -5.70 -10.72
CA GLN A 48 0.49 -7.05 -10.75
C GLN A 48 -0.54 -7.25 -9.63
N ASP A 49 -0.22 -6.84 -8.40
CA ASP A 49 -1.11 -6.95 -7.24
C ASP A 49 -2.38 -6.09 -7.40
N TYR A 50 -2.22 -4.82 -7.79
CA TYR A 50 -3.32 -3.88 -8.02
C TYR A 50 -4.28 -4.37 -9.13
N CYS A 51 -3.73 -4.93 -10.21
CA CYS A 51 -4.52 -5.37 -11.36
C CYS A 51 -4.96 -6.84 -11.29
N ALA A 52 -4.51 -7.64 -10.32
CA ALA A 52 -4.74 -9.09 -10.30
C ALA A 52 -6.23 -9.46 -10.37
N GLY A 53 -7.07 -8.80 -9.55
CA GLY A 53 -8.51 -9.07 -9.52
C GLY A 53 -9.23 -8.76 -10.83
N PHE A 54 -8.82 -7.69 -11.53
CA PHE A 54 -9.36 -7.37 -12.86
C PHE A 54 -8.83 -8.31 -13.93
N ALA A 55 -7.52 -8.53 -13.97
CA ALA A 55 -6.85 -9.32 -15.00
C ALA A 55 -7.29 -10.79 -14.99
N ALA A 56 -7.65 -11.34 -13.83
CA ALA A 56 -8.12 -12.72 -13.69
C ALA A 56 -9.41 -13.00 -14.49
N ASP A 57 -10.36 -12.05 -14.51
CA ASP A 57 -11.58 -12.13 -15.30
C ASP A 57 -12.15 -10.72 -15.60
N PRO A 58 -11.69 -10.05 -16.68
CA PRO A 58 -12.18 -8.71 -17.02
C PRO A 58 -13.69 -8.67 -17.30
N THR A 59 -14.26 -9.77 -17.82
CA THR A 59 -15.69 -9.84 -18.16
C THR A 59 -16.53 -9.98 -16.91
N GLY A 60 -16.15 -10.90 -16.02
CA GLY A 60 -16.75 -11.06 -14.70
C GLY A 60 -16.63 -9.80 -13.86
N TYR A 61 -15.45 -9.15 -13.85
CA TYR A 61 -15.24 -7.90 -13.14
C TYR A 61 -16.23 -6.80 -13.57
N ALA A 62 -16.45 -6.65 -14.89
CA ALA A 62 -17.43 -5.70 -15.44
C ALA A 62 -18.88 -6.11 -15.15
N GLN A 63 -19.18 -7.41 -15.12
CA GLN A 63 -20.49 -7.92 -14.72
C GLN A 63 -20.78 -7.64 -13.25
N ASP A 64 -19.86 -7.96 -12.36
CA ASP A 64 -19.97 -7.70 -10.92
C ASP A 64 -20.14 -6.21 -10.63
N THR A 65 -19.38 -5.36 -11.32
CA THR A 65 -19.53 -3.90 -11.21
C THR A 65 -20.95 -3.45 -11.57
N ARG A 66 -21.54 -4.01 -12.63
CA ARG A 66 -22.95 -3.74 -13.00
C ARG A 66 -23.95 -4.27 -12.00
N VAL A 67 -23.66 -5.38 -11.33
CA VAL A 67 -24.52 -5.93 -10.26
C VAL A 67 -24.46 -5.04 -9.02
N ILE A 68 -23.26 -4.67 -8.56
CA ILE A 68 -23.04 -3.75 -7.44
C ILE A 68 -23.82 -2.44 -7.66
N ALA A 69 -23.79 -1.90 -8.88
CA ALA A 69 -24.52 -0.69 -9.23
C ALA A 69 -26.04 -0.81 -9.04
N LYS A 70 -26.60 -2.02 -9.18
CA LYS A 70 -28.04 -2.28 -9.03
C LYS A 70 -28.45 -2.59 -7.59
N LEU A 71 -27.51 -3.03 -6.75
CA LEU A 71 -27.81 -3.44 -5.37
C LEU A 71 -28.07 -2.26 -4.42
N GLY A 72 -27.66 -1.04 -4.78
CA GLY A 72 -27.95 0.16 -3.98
C GLY A 72 -27.33 0.12 -2.57
N LEU A 73 -26.14 -0.49 -2.45
CA LEU A 73 -25.44 -0.65 -1.16
C LEU A 73 -25.00 0.70 -0.59
N SER A 74 -24.95 0.78 0.75
CA SER A 74 -24.23 1.86 1.44
C SER A 74 -22.76 1.87 1.00
N GLY A 75 -22.20 3.04 0.67
CA GLY A 75 -20.87 3.16 0.04
C GLY A 75 -20.78 2.63 -1.40
N GLY A 76 -21.91 2.29 -2.02
CA GLY A 76 -21.95 1.71 -3.36
C GLY A 76 -21.38 2.64 -4.44
N ALA A 77 -21.57 3.95 -4.33
CA ALA A 77 -21.01 4.92 -5.26
C ALA A 77 -19.46 4.90 -5.23
N ALA A 78 -18.87 5.00 -4.04
CA ALA A 78 -17.42 4.91 -3.87
C ALA A 78 -16.86 3.55 -4.35
N MET A 79 -17.54 2.44 -4.07
CA MET A 79 -17.18 1.13 -4.63
C MET A 79 -17.20 1.11 -6.16
N LEU A 80 -18.21 1.70 -6.79
CA LEU A 80 -18.27 1.79 -8.25
C LEU A 80 -17.16 2.65 -8.82
N SER A 81 -16.89 3.81 -8.23
CA SER A 81 -15.81 4.72 -8.64
C SER A 81 -14.44 4.03 -8.53
N ALA A 82 -14.18 3.35 -7.42
CA ALA A 82 -12.95 2.59 -7.20
C ALA A 82 -12.79 1.44 -8.21
N ARG A 83 -13.86 0.68 -8.47
CA ARG A 83 -13.85 -0.40 -9.47
C ARG A 83 -13.67 0.12 -10.91
N GLN A 84 -14.30 1.23 -11.25
CA GLN A 84 -14.13 1.90 -12.55
C GLN A 84 -12.69 2.36 -12.75
N ARG A 85 -12.07 2.90 -11.69
CA ARG A 85 -10.65 3.27 -11.71
C ARG A 85 -9.74 2.08 -11.96
N VAL A 86 -9.94 0.96 -11.26
CA VAL A 86 -9.19 -0.28 -11.53
C VAL A 86 -9.40 -0.73 -12.97
N GLN A 87 -10.65 -0.78 -13.44
CA GLN A 87 -10.97 -1.16 -14.82
C GLN A 87 -10.26 -0.26 -15.84
N GLN A 88 -10.26 1.06 -15.65
CA GLN A 88 -9.60 2.01 -16.55
C GLN A 88 -8.08 1.77 -16.58
N ARG A 89 -7.45 1.63 -15.40
CA ARG A 89 -6.00 1.50 -15.28
C ARG A 89 -5.47 0.16 -15.74
N CYS A 90 -6.26 -0.90 -15.55
CA CYS A 90 -5.87 -2.27 -15.85
C CYS A 90 -6.45 -2.80 -17.17
N ALA A 91 -7.16 -1.97 -17.95
CA ALA A 91 -7.99 -2.37 -19.10
C ALA A 91 -7.31 -3.27 -20.14
N ARG A 92 -5.97 -3.19 -20.24
CA ARG A 92 -5.17 -3.92 -21.23
C ARG A 92 -4.59 -5.23 -20.71
N PHE A 93 -4.73 -5.51 -19.42
CA PHE A 93 -4.35 -6.80 -18.84
C PHE A 93 -5.44 -7.84 -19.07
N VAL A 94 -5.01 -9.09 -19.25
CA VAL A 94 -5.83 -10.24 -19.60
C VAL A 94 -5.43 -11.44 -18.73
N PRO A 95 -6.26 -12.50 -18.66
CA PRO A 95 -5.96 -13.66 -17.82
C PRO A 95 -4.61 -14.32 -18.12
N GLN A 96 -4.13 -14.22 -19.37
CA GLN A 96 -2.84 -14.78 -19.81
C GLN A 96 -1.63 -14.06 -19.21
N ASP A 97 -1.78 -12.85 -18.66
CA ASP A 97 -0.71 -12.15 -17.96
C ASP A 97 -0.34 -12.85 -16.63
N GLY A 98 -1.22 -13.71 -16.11
CA GLY A 98 -0.86 -14.68 -15.05
C GLY A 98 -0.57 -14.07 -13.68
N PHE A 99 -1.21 -12.94 -13.35
CA PHE A 99 -1.05 -12.25 -12.06
C PHE A 99 -1.60 -13.09 -10.91
N SER A 100 -0.73 -13.93 -10.37
CA SER A 100 -1.03 -14.83 -9.26
C SER A 100 -0.17 -14.50 -8.05
N LEU A 101 -0.65 -14.83 -6.85
CA LEU A 101 0.09 -14.60 -5.62
C LEU A 101 1.52 -15.18 -5.65
N PRO A 102 1.78 -16.41 -6.15
CA PRO A 102 3.15 -16.92 -6.27
C PRO A 102 4.05 -16.07 -7.18
N VAL A 103 3.52 -15.53 -8.28
CA VAL A 103 4.25 -14.64 -9.19
C VAL A 103 4.59 -13.32 -8.48
N ILE A 104 3.62 -12.71 -7.81
CA ILE A 104 3.81 -11.46 -7.05
C ILE A 104 4.86 -11.65 -5.95
N VAL A 105 4.76 -12.73 -5.16
CA VAL A 105 5.75 -13.04 -4.12
C VAL A 105 7.14 -13.22 -4.72
N ASN A 106 7.27 -13.96 -5.83
CA ASN A 106 8.56 -14.16 -6.47
C ASN A 106 9.17 -12.84 -6.96
N GLN A 107 8.36 -11.98 -7.58
CA GLN A 107 8.77 -10.65 -8.02
C GLN A 107 9.24 -9.79 -6.83
N ARG A 108 8.51 -9.82 -5.71
CA ARG A 108 8.89 -9.10 -4.48
C ARG A 108 10.20 -9.62 -3.89
N MET A 109 10.43 -10.95 -3.88
CA MET A 109 11.71 -11.53 -3.45
C MET A 109 12.88 -11.05 -4.32
N GLN A 110 12.70 -10.97 -5.63
CA GLN A 110 13.74 -10.47 -6.53
C GLN A 110 14.03 -8.99 -6.26
N ALA A 111 12.99 -8.16 -6.14
CA ALA A 111 13.13 -6.74 -5.82
C ALA A 111 13.82 -6.50 -4.47
N ALA A 112 13.43 -7.26 -3.43
CA ALA A 112 14.02 -7.15 -2.10
C ALA A 112 15.51 -7.54 -2.10
N ARG A 113 15.87 -8.64 -2.79
CA ARG A 113 17.28 -9.05 -2.96
C ARG A 113 18.10 -8.05 -3.79
N ALA A 114 17.46 -7.32 -4.70
CA ALA A 114 18.08 -6.23 -5.45
C ALA A 114 18.20 -4.93 -4.63
N GLY A 115 17.62 -4.86 -3.42
CA GLY A 115 17.75 -3.73 -2.49
C GLY A 115 16.49 -2.89 -2.30
N SER A 116 15.33 -3.32 -2.79
CA SER A 116 14.07 -2.59 -2.56
C SER A 116 13.55 -2.83 -1.13
N LEU A 117 13.68 -1.81 -0.28
CA LEU A 117 13.20 -1.84 1.10
C LEU A 117 11.68 -2.04 1.19
N ALA A 118 10.92 -1.41 0.29
CA ALA A 118 9.46 -1.59 0.24
C ALA A 118 9.06 -3.02 -0.11
N ALA A 119 9.80 -3.68 -1.02
CA ALA A 119 9.56 -5.09 -1.32
C ALA A 119 9.89 -6.00 -0.13
N GLU A 120 10.97 -5.72 0.59
CA GLU A 120 11.36 -6.45 1.78
C GLU A 120 10.32 -6.30 2.91
N ALA A 121 9.83 -5.08 3.14
CA ALA A 121 8.74 -4.78 4.05
C ALA A 121 7.44 -5.53 3.69
N ALA A 122 7.07 -5.54 2.41
CA ALA A 122 5.90 -6.27 1.93
C ALA A 122 6.02 -7.78 2.16
N LEU A 123 7.22 -8.34 2.00
CA LEU A 123 7.48 -9.76 2.27
C LEU A 123 7.33 -10.09 3.75
N LEU A 124 7.74 -9.21 4.66
CA LEU A 124 7.46 -9.37 6.09
C LEU A 124 5.94 -9.40 6.35
N ALA A 125 5.19 -8.47 5.77
CA ALA A 125 3.73 -8.42 5.86
C ALA A 125 3.02 -9.66 5.29
N MET A 126 3.67 -10.38 4.38
CA MET A 126 3.18 -11.63 3.81
C MET A 126 3.64 -12.89 4.56
N ASP A 127 4.31 -12.74 5.72
CA ASP A 127 4.94 -13.85 6.47
C ASP A 127 5.92 -14.66 5.59
N ARG A 128 6.70 -13.93 4.78
CA ARG A 128 7.75 -14.43 3.89
C ARG A 128 9.04 -13.60 3.97
N PRO A 129 9.55 -13.28 5.19
CA PRO A 129 10.73 -12.45 5.33
C PRO A 129 11.95 -13.04 4.62
N LEU A 130 12.92 -12.20 4.23
CA LEU A 130 14.15 -12.69 3.59
C LEU A 130 15.00 -13.54 4.53
N ASP A 131 14.96 -13.26 5.82
CA ASP A 131 15.61 -14.03 6.87
C ASP A 131 14.64 -14.32 8.04
N ALA A 132 14.96 -15.34 8.81
CA ALA A 132 14.22 -15.71 10.01
C ALA A 132 14.75 -14.96 11.24
N GLY A 133 13.95 -14.97 12.30
CA GLY A 133 14.35 -14.46 13.61
C GLY A 133 13.92 -13.03 13.89
N ASP A 134 13.87 -12.72 15.19
CA ASP A 134 13.37 -11.43 15.67
C ASP A 134 14.38 -10.31 15.45
N ASP A 135 15.68 -10.61 15.40
CA ASP A 135 16.72 -9.61 15.12
C ASP A 135 16.57 -9.03 13.71
N TYR A 136 16.40 -9.90 12.70
CA TYR A 136 16.12 -9.47 11.32
C TYR A 136 14.87 -8.59 11.24
N ARG A 137 13.78 -9.00 11.91
CA ARG A 137 12.51 -8.27 11.91
C ARG A 137 12.66 -6.89 12.53
N ARG A 138 13.34 -6.79 13.68
CA ARG A 138 13.61 -5.53 14.37
C ARG A 138 14.47 -4.61 13.52
N GLU A 139 15.53 -5.14 12.91
CA GLU A 139 16.41 -4.40 12.00
C GLU A 139 15.66 -3.91 10.76
N LEU A 140 14.76 -4.73 10.18
CA LEU A 140 13.94 -4.32 9.05
C LEU A 140 12.99 -3.16 9.44
N VAL A 141 12.28 -3.27 10.56
CA VAL A 141 11.41 -2.18 11.06
C VAL A 141 12.22 -0.89 11.25
N GLN A 142 13.40 -0.99 11.88
CA GLN A 142 14.26 0.18 12.07
C GLN A 142 14.71 0.80 10.75
N ARG A 143 15.11 -0.03 9.75
CA ARG A 143 15.45 0.48 8.42
C ARG A 143 14.27 1.16 7.72
N VAL A 144 13.05 0.65 7.88
CA VAL A 144 11.85 1.33 7.34
C VAL A 144 11.69 2.69 8.00
N LEU A 145 11.71 2.76 9.34
CA LEU A 145 11.62 4.03 10.07
C LEU A 145 12.70 5.04 9.63
N ASP A 146 13.97 4.62 9.61
CA ASP A 146 15.11 5.47 9.27
C ASP A 146 15.07 5.96 7.81
N SER A 147 14.46 5.19 6.91
CA SER A 147 14.39 5.52 5.49
C SER A 147 13.45 6.69 5.20
N GLY A 148 12.38 6.86 5.98
CA GLY A 148 11.26 7.74 5.65
C GLY A 148 10.57 7.42 4.32
N ASP A 149 10.80 6.22 3.74
CA ASP A 149 10.23 5.85 2.44
C ASP A 149 8.71 5.58 2.57
N PRO A 150 7.84 6.41 1.98
CA PRO A 150 6.40 6.23 2.07
C PRO A 150 5.92 4.87 1.54
N PHE A 151 6.56 4.30 0.52
CA PHE A 151 6.19 2.97 0.01
C PHE A 151 6.57 1.87 1.00
N ALA A 152 7.69 2.01 1.71
CA ALA A 152 8.09 1.03 2.73
C ALA A 152 7.17 1.09 3.96
N PHE A 153 6.75 2.29 4.36
CA PHE A 153 5.76 2.50 5.42
C PHE A 153 4.41 1.83 5.08
N VAL A 154 3.89 2.03 3.87
CA VAL A 154 2.65 1.34 3.44
C VAL A 154 2.85 -0.17 3.37
N ALA A 155 3.98 -0.62 2.82
CA ALA A 155 4.24 -2.04 2.60
C ALA A 155 4.36 -2.83 3.91
N ILE A 156 4.95 -2.23 4.96
CA ILE A 156 5.09 -2.89 6.26
C ILE A 156 3.82 -2.82 7.10
N ALA A 157 2.93 -1.87 6.85
CA ALA A 157 1.76 -1.58 7.69
C ALA A 157 0.94 -2.81 8.09
N PRO A 158 0.63 -3.79 7.19
CA PRO A 158 -0.12 -4.97 7.60
C PRO A 158 0.61 -5.83 8.64
N ALA A 159 1.95 -5.93 8.60
CA ALA A 159 2.73 -6.63 9.64
C ALA A 159 2.63 -5.95 11.01
N MET A 160 2.41 -4.63 11.03
CA MET A 160 2.30 -3.81 12.23
C MET A 160 0.87 -3.84 12.82
N GLY A 161 -0.10 -4.39 12.08
CA GLY A 161 -1.48 -4.55 12.52
C GLY A 161 -1.68 -5.63 13.59
N SER A 162 -2.92 -6.10 13.74
CA SER A 162 -3.28 -7.14 14.72
C SER A 162 -2.50 -8.46 14.58
N VAL A 163 -1.97 -8.78 13.38
CA VAL A 163 -1.09 -9.94 13.18
C VAL A 163 0.23 -9.84 13.95
N GLY A 164 0.66 -8.63 14.28
CA GLY A 164 1.82 -8.34 15.10
C GLY A 164 1.55 -8.38 16.62
N SER A 165 0.33 -8.72 17.05
CA SER A 165 -0.06 -8.66 18.47
C SER A 165 0.89 -9.48 19.36
N GLY A 166 1.31 -8.88 20.48
CA GLY A 166 2.26 -9.47 21.41
C GLY A 166 3.72 -9.47 20.93
N ARG A 167 4.04 -8.80 19.81
CA ARG A 167 5.40 -8.74 19.25
C ARG A 167 6.03 -7.35 19.36
N THR A 168 5.60 -6.50 20.29
CA THR A 168 6.08 -5.13 20.46
C THR A 168 7.60 -5.06 20.68
N GLU A 169 8.22 -6.05 21.34
CA GLU A 169 9.68 -6.14 21.51
C GLU A 169 10.46 -6.39 20.20
N THR A 170 9.77 -6.92 19.20
CA THR A 170 10.33 -7.25 17.88
C THR A 170 9.95 -6.20 16.83
N LEU A 171 8.70 -5.73 16.85
CA LEU A 171 8.11 -4.87 15.81
C LEU A 171 8.01 -3.40 16.23
N GLY A 172 8.39 -3.06 17.46
CA GLY A 172 8.33 -1.70 17.99
C GLY A 172 7.00 -1.33 18.64
N GLU A 173 6.95 -0.15 19.24
CA GLU A 173 5.82 0.31 20.06
C GLU A 173 4.54 0.58 19.26
N VAL A 174 4.67 1.05 18.01
CA VAL A 174 3.55 1.24 17.08
C VAL A 174 3.31 -0.05 16.31
N SER A 175 2.91 -1.10 17.01
CA SER A 175 2.59 -2.40 16.41
C SER A 175 1.58 -3.20 17.24
N GLY A 176 0.95 -4.20 16.60
CA GLY A 176 0.13 -5.21 17.27
C GLY A 176 -1.34 -4.85 17.43
N SER A 177 -1.81 -3.82 16.74
CA SER A 177 -3.22 -3.41 16.72
C SER A 177 -3.64 -2.85 15.36
N ASP A 178 -4.93 -2.91 15.03
CA ASP A 178 -5.45 -2.31 13.79
C ASP A 178 -5.18 -0.79 13.72
N LEU A 179 -5.19 -0.12 14.89
CA LEU A 179 -4.82 1.30 14.99
C LEU A 179 -3.35 1.55 14.64
N SER A 180 -2.45 0.61 14.95
CA SER A 180 -1.04 0.70 14.56
C SER A 180 -0.91 0.62 13.04
N GLU A 181 -1.58 -0.34 12.39
CA GLU A 181 -1.59 -0.43 10.93
C GLU A 181 -2.12 0.86 10.28
N ILE A 182 -3.21 1.42 10.82
CA ILE A 182 -3.76 2.71 10.36
C ILE A 182 -2.73 3.83 10.53
N ALA A 183 -2.05 3.91 11.68
CA ALA A 183 -1.03 4.91 11.94
C ALA A 183 0.14 4.83 10.92
N TRP A 184 0.62 3.62 10.60
CA TRP A 184 1.64 3.43 9.56
C TRP A 184 1.20 3.92 8.18
N ARG A 185 -0.06 3.67 7.81
CA ARG A 185 -0.63 4.15 6.54
C ARG A 185 -0.78 5.68 6.54
N ILE A 186 -1.28 6.29 7.62
CA ILE A 186 -1.38 7.75 7.74
C ILE A 186 0.01 8.41 7.71
N ALA A 187 0.99 7.84 8.41
CA ALA A 187 2.37 8.33 8.37
C ALA A 187 2.93 8.30 6.95
N SER A 188 2.63 7.27 6.16
CA SER A 188 3.03 7.22 4.74
C SER A 188 2.46 8.37 3.90
N CYS A 189 1.21 8.80 4.19
CA CYS A 189 0.61 9.97 3.53
C CYS A 189 1.41 11.24 3.82
N ARG A 190 1.78 11.45 5.09
CA ARG A 190 2.62 12.59 5.52
C ARG A 190 4.03 12.54 4.91
N LEU A 191 4.52 11.35 4.57
CA LEU A 191 5.79 11.13 3.86
C LEU A 191 5.69 11.24 2.32
N GLY A 192 4.51 11.56 1.77
CA GLY A 192 4.33 11.84 0.35
C GLY A 192 3.67 10.72 -0.47
N MET A 193 3.10 9.70 0.17
CA MET A 193 2.22 8.75 -0.52
C MET A 193 0.94 9.46 -0.99
N ASP A 194 0.43 9.09 -2.17
CA ASP A 194 -0.87 9.57 -2.63
C ASP A 194 -2.00 8.91 -1.81
N CYS A 195 -2.54 9.70 -0.90
CA CYS A 195 -3.67 9.34 -0.05
C CYS A 195 -4.95 10.07 -0.44
N SER A 196 -4.97 10.72 -1.60
CA SER A 196 -6.17 11.39 -2.12
C SER A 196 -7.31 10.38 -2.35
N PRO A 197 -8.56 10.85 -2.52
CA PRO A 197 -9.70 9.96 -2.75
C PRO A 197 -9.53 9.05 -3.98
N ASP A 198 -8.83 9.54 -5.00
CA ASP A 198 -8.51 8.81 -6.22
C ASP A 198 -7.17 8.04 -6.13
N GLY A 199 -6.47 8.09 -5.01
CA GLY A 199 -5.22 7.38 -4.80
C GLY A 199 -5.39 5.87 -4.84
N SER A 200 -4.33 5.14 -5.21
CA SER A 200 -4.37 3.67 -5.23
C SER A 200 -4.62 3.06 -3.84
N MET A 201 -4.21 3.76 -2.77
CA MET A 201 -4.50 3.33 -1.40
C MET A 201 -6.01 3.30 -1.11
N MET A 202 -6.71 4.41 -1.35
CA MET A 202 -8.17 4.51 -1.19
C MET A 202 -8.90 3.49 -2.08
N THR A 203 -8.45 3.36 -3.32
CA THR A 203 -9.01 2.39 -4.28
C THR A 203 -8.89 0.96 -3.77
N ASN A 204 -7.70 0.53 -3.34
CA ASN A 204 -7.47 -0.82 -2.85
C ASN A 204 -8.20 -1.12 -1.55
N TYR A 205 -8.25 -0.17 -0.63
CA TYR A 205 -8.94 -0.34 0.65
C TYR A 205 -10.45 -0.58 0.44
N CYS A 206 -11.04 0.13 -0.52
CA CYS A 206 -12.43 -0.06 -0.90
C CYS A 206 -12.65 -1.36 -1.70
N VAL A 207 -11.96 -1.58 -2.82
CA VAL A 207 -12.21 -2.72 -3.72
C VAL A 207 -11.86 -4.06 -3.08
N ASN A 208 -10.75 -4.13 -2.34
CA ASN A 208 -10.26 -5.39 -1.76
C ASN A 208 -10.66 -5.53 -0.28
N GLY A 209 -10.73 -4.43 0.47
CA GLY A 209 -11.13 -4.46 1.88
C GLY A 209 -12.65 -4.39 2.09
N GLY A 210 -13.42 -3.95 1.10
CA GLY A 210 -14.87 -3.79 1.21
C GLY A 210 -15.31 -2.60 2.08
N ILE A 211 -14.38 -1.78 2.55
CA ILE A 211 -14.63 -0.60 3.38
C ILE A 211 -14.39 0.63 2.50
N CYS A 212 -15.48 1.22 2.04
CA CYS A 212 -15.44 2.38 1.15
C CYS A 212 -15.89 3.64 1.88
N SER A 213 -15.28 4.77 1.54
CA SER A 213 -15.70 6.07 2.07
C SER A 213 -17.17 6.34 1.71
N GLN A 214 -17.90 6.96 2.64
CA GLN A 214 -19.23 7.49 2.36
C GLN A 214 -19.16 8.89 1.73
N ASP A 215 -17.99 9.55 1.82
CA ASP A 215 -17.69 10.83 1.21
C ASP A 215 -16.53 10.65 0.22
N GLU A 216 -16.83 10.76 -1.08
CA GLU A 216 -15.89 10.57 -2.18
C GLU A 216 -14.80 11.66 -2.24
N THR A 217 -14.87 12.69 -1.40
CA THR A 217 -13.86 13.74 -1.31
C THR A 217 -12.85 13.52 -0.18
N GLN A 218 -13.07 12.52 0.67
CA GLN A 218 -12.19 12.21 1.80
C GLN A 218 -10.90 11.53 1.33
N ASP A 219 -9.77 12.07 1.80
CA ASP A 219 -8.50 11.39 1.74
C ASP A 219 -8.46 10.20 2.72
N PHE A 220 -7.45 9.35 2.58
CA PHE A 220 -7.28 8.17 3.43
C PHE A 220 -7.18 8.52 4.92
N SER A 221 -6.52 9.63 5.26
CA SER A 221 -6.31 10.01 6.66
C SER A 221 -7.64 10.36 7.35
N THR A 222 -8.49 11.12 6.68
CA THR A 222 -9.82 11.50 7.16
C THR A 222 -10.72 10.27 7.21
N PHE A 223 -10.76 9.50 6.12
CA PHE A 223 -11.57 8.28 6.03
C PHE A 223 -11.19 7.24 7.09
N ALA A 224 -9.90 6.98 7.30
CA ALA A 224 -9.44 5.98 8.27
C ALA A 224 -9.84 6.36 9.70
N ARG A 225 -9.86 7.66 10.04
CA ARG A 225 -10.35 8.16 11.33
C ARG A 225 -11.85 7.96 11.47
N ASP A 226 -12.62 8.30 10.44
CA ASP A 226 -14.09 8.22 10.48
C ASP A 226 -14.61 6.77 10.47
N ALA A 227 -13.96 5.88 9.71
CA ALA A 227 -14.43 4.51 9.45
C ALA A 227 -13.74 3.43 10.30
N GLY A 228 -12.48 3.65 10.67
CA GLY A 228 -11.61 2.62 11.27
C GLY A 228 -11.19 2.88 12.71
N VAL A 229 -11.35 4.10 13.21
CA VAL A 229 -10.91 4.50 14.55
C VAL A 229 -12.13 4.87 15.41
N PRO A 230 -12.45 4.12 16.49
CA PRO A 230 -13.42 4.60 17.46
C PRO A 230 -12.98 5.98 17.96
N ARG A 231 -13.90 6.92 18.22
CA ARG A 231 -13.54 8.27 18.70
C ARG A 231 -12.57 8.31 19.88
N GLN A 232 -12.54 7.27 20.71
CA GLN A 232 -11.62 7.14 21.86
C GLN A 232 -10.17 6.79 21.45
N GLY A 233 -9.95 6.34 20.22
CA GLY A 233 -8.65 5.96 19.67
C GLY A 233 -8.05 6.97 18.71
N GLU A 234 -8.73 8.08 18.39
CA GLU A 234 -8.22 9.11 17.47
C GLU A 234 -6.95 9.77 18.01
N ASP A 235 -6.96 10.18 19.29
CA ASP A 235 -5.80 10.75 19.97
C ASP A 235 -4.62 9.76 19.98
N ASN A 236 -4.90 8.47 20.18
CA ASN A 236 -3.88 7.42 20.16
C ASN A 236 -3.27 7.25 18.76
N VAL A 237 -4.08 7.33 17.70
CA VAL A 237 -3.58 7.24 16.32
C VAL A 237 -2.70 8.42 15.97
N GLU A 238 -3.08 9.65 16.37
CA GLU A 238 -2.24 10.82 16.15
C GLU A 238 -0.91 10.73 16.91
N GLU A 239 -0.93 10.26 18.16
CA GLU A 239 0.30 10.00 18.93
C GLU A 239 1.19 8.97 18.23
N MET A 240 0.63 7.85 17.78
CA MET A 240 1.37 6.82 17.05
C MET A 240 1.97 7.35 15.74
N VAL A 241 1.23 8.16 14.97
CA VAL A 241 1.75 8.80 13.75
C VAL A 241 2.90 9.75 14.11
N GLY A 242 2.75 10.56 15.16
CA GLY A 242 3.80 11.45 15.65
C GLY A 242 5.06 10.70 16.05
N THR A 243 4.92 9.58 16.76
CA THR A 243 6.02 8.67 17.11
C THR A 243 6.75 8.20 15.85
N LEU A 244 6.02 7.64 14.87
CA LEU A 244 6.59 7.16 13.62
C LEU A 244 7.36 8.25 12.85
N LEU A 245 6.80 9.45 12.75
CA LEU A 245 7.42 10.56 12.03
C LEU A 245 8.61 11.16 12.77
N SER A 246 8.61 11.12 14.11
CA SER A 246 9.75 11.58 14.91
C SER A 246 11.05 10.83 14.58
N HIS A 247 10.95 9.54 14.23
CA HIS A 247 12.09 8.74 13.77
C HIS A 247 12.64 9.19 12.41
N THR A 248 11.77 9.71 11.53
CA THR A 248 12.16 10.19 10.18
C THR A 248 12.77 11.60 10.20
N GLY A 249 12.52 12.38 11.26
CA GLY A 249 12.89 13.79 11.35
C GLY A 249 11.98 14.75 10.54
N VAL A 250 10.81 14.27 10.13
CA VAL A 250 9.72 15.04 9.49
C VAL A 250 8.72 15.47 10.58
N GLU A 251 8.13 16.66 10.47
CA GLU A 251 7.10 17.14 11.41
C GLU A 251 5.84 16.25 11.36
N GLY A 252 5.30 15.95 12.55
CA GLY A 252 4.02 15.28 12.73
C GLY A 252 2.86 16.17 12.32
#